data_AF-M7YKV2-F1
#
_entry.id   AF-M7YKV2-F1
#
_cell.length_a   1.000
_cell.length_b   1.000
_cell.length_c   1.000
_cell.angle_alpha   90.00
_cell.angle_beta   90.00
_cell.angle_gamma   90.00
#
_symmetry.space_group_name_H-M   'P 1'
#
loop_
_entity.id
_entity.type
_entity.pdbx_description
1 polymer ?
#
loop_
_entity_poly.entity_id
_entity_poly.type
_entity_poly.pdbx_seq_one_letter_code
_entity_poly.pdbx_strand_id
1 'polypeptide(L)'
;MTGLGLAAGCVSSAAAGREKEREERESEEEDGGGMFLRRILSGGGGLAAMRSARAVKETTGIVGLDVVPEARDVLIGLYTRTLKEIEAVPKDEGYRKAVESFTRYRLQICQEEEDWKRIEDRLGCGQVEELIEEAEDELKLIGKMIEWDPWGVPDDYECEVVHDKYFVVTKSSS
;
A
#
# COMPACT_ATOMS: atom_id res chain seq x y z
N MET A 1 59.02 -11.24 -32.96
CA MET A 1 58.50 -11.97 -34.13
C MET A 1 57.02 -12.16 -33.90
N THR A 2 56.21 -11.63 -34.82
CA THR A 2 54.77 -11.89 -35.08
C THR A 2 53.81 -11.78 -33.89
N GLY A 3 52.76 -10.96 -33.86
CA GLY A 3 51.92 -10.36 -34.92
C GLY A 3 50.48 -10.33 -34.34
N LEU A 4 49.83 -9.17 -34.32
CA LEU A 4 48.64 -8.83 -35.14
C LEU A 4 47.27 -9.35 -34.63
N GLY A 5 46.33 -8.40 -34.50
CA GLY A 5 44.87 -8.59 -34.43
C GLY A 5 44.21 -7.68 -33.39
N LEU A 6 43.82 -6.42 -33.67
CA LEU A 6 42.53 -5.94 -34.26
C LEU A 6 41.29 -6.59 -33.58
N ALA A 7 40.24 -5.90 -33.13
CA ALA A 7 39.61 -4.62 -33.45
C ALA A 7 38.83 -4.12 -32.20
N ALA A 8 38.79 -2.83 -31.83
CA ALA A 8 37.97 -1.73 -32.37
C ALA A 8 36.47 -2.08 -32.54
N GLY A 9 35.62 -1.47 -31.71
CA GLY A 9 34.16 -1.60 -31.80
C GLY A 9 33.41 -0.79 -30.75
N CYS A 10 33.59 0.53 -30.75
CA CYS A 10 32.68 1.47 -30.13
C CYS A 10 31.46 1.63 -31.04
N VAL A 11 30.24 1.51 -30.51
CA VAL A 11 29.03 1.93 -31.22
C VAL A 11 28.11 2.65 -30.23
N SER A 12 28.22 3.98 -30.25
CA SER A 12 27.16 4.91 -29.91
C SER A 12 26.42 5.26 -31.20
N SER A 13 25.08 5.12 -31.23
CA SER A 13 24.12 5.89 -32.06
C SER A 13 22.72 5.32 -31.77
N ALA A 14 21.78 6.02 -31.14
CA ALA A 14 20.95 7.13 -31.67
C ALA A 14 20.15 6.75 -32.94
N ALA A 15 18.83 6.53 -32.76
CA ALA A 15 17.72 6.70 -33.73
C ALA A 15 16.41 6.36 -32.97
N ALA A 16 15.42 7.20 -32.69
CA ALA A 16 14.65 8.17 -33.49
C ALA A 16 13.72 7.52 -34.54
N GLY A 17 12.40 7.67 -34.33
CA GLY A 17 11.27 7.30 -35.20
C GLY A 17 10.07 6.95 -34.31
N ARG A 18 9.01 7.75 -34.08
CA ARG A 18 8.10 8.58 -34.90
C ARG A 18 7.34 7.82 -36.00
N GLU A 19 6.02 8.08 -35.99
CA GLU A 19 4.98 7.80 -36.98
C GLU A 19 4.28 6.43 -36.93
N LYS A 20 3.15 6.41 -36.22
CA LYS A 20 1.90 5.92 -36.82
C LYS A 20 0.70 6.63 -36.21
N GLU A 21 0.22 7.64 -36.93
CA GLU A 21 -1.09 8.26 -36.74
C GLU A 21 -2.21 7.32 -37.21
N ARG A 22 -3.44 7.67 -36.78
CA ARG A 22 -4.74 7.43 -37.43
C ARG A 22 -5.58 6.25 -36.90
N GLU A 23 -6.57 6.59 -36.06
CA GLU A 23 -8.01 6.33 -36.26
C GLU A 23 -8.76 6.95 -35.07
N GLU A 24 -9.39 8.11 -35.27
CA GLU A 24 -10.84 8.27 -35.49
C GLU A 24 -11.68 8.11 -34.21
N ARG A 25 -12.16 9.26 -33.71
CA ARG A 25 -13.54 9.42 -33.20
C ARG A 25 -13.89 10.91 -33.19
N GLU A 26 -14.47 11.33 -34.31
CA GLU A 26 -15.37 12.47 -34.37
C GLU A 26 -16.70 12.08 -33.70
N SER A 27 -17.21 12.98 -32.87
CA SER A 27 -18.64 13.24 -32.77
C SER A 27 -18.80 14.69 -32.32
N GLU A 28 -19.24 15.51 -33.27
CA GLU A 28 -19.58 16.91 -33.15
C GLU A 28 -20.79 17.10 -32.22
N GLU A 29 -20.83 18.22 -31.49
CA GLU A 29 -22.08 18.93 -31.30
C GLU A 29 -21.80 20.43 -31.39
N GLU A 30 -22.46 21.05 -32.35
CA GLU A 30 -22.41 22.46 -32.70
C GLU A 30 -23.20 23.27 -31.65
N ASP A 31 -22.68 24.42 -31.23
CA ASP A 31 -23.55 25.49 -30.76
C ASP A 31 -23.01 26.83 -31.27
N GLY A 32 -23.70 27.35 -32.29
CA GLY A 32 -23.40 28.61 -32.94
C GLY A 32 -23.94 29.80 -32.17
N GLY A 33 -23.14 30.87 -32.09
CA GLY A 33 -23.67 32.22 -31.94
C GLY A 33 -22.92 33.12 -30.96
N GLY A 34 -22.12 34.04 -31.51
CA GLY A 34 -21.81 35.30 -30.82
C GLY A 34 -20.33 35.59 -30.60
N MET A 35 -19.68 36.13 -31.63
CA MET A 35 -18.41 36.86 -31.48
C MET A 35 -18.62 38.11 -30.60
N PHE A 36 -18.15 38.08 -29.36
CA PHE A 36 -17.98 39.28 -28.53
C PHE A 36 -16.52 39.43 -28.08
N LEU A 37 -15.80 40.24 -28.86
CA LEU A 37 -14.65 41.10 -28.53
C LEU A 37 -13.72 40.68 -27.37
N ARG A 38 -12.51 40.27 -27.77
CA ARG A 38 -11.24 40.33 -27.01
C ARG A 38 -11.15 41.56 -26.10
N ARG A 39 -10.81 41.34 -24.81
CA ARG A 39 -10.06 42.30 -23.99
C ARG A 39 -8.90 41.61 -23.29
N ILE A 40 -7.70 41.97 -23.76
CA ILE A 40 -6.41 41.69 -23.13
C ILE A 40 -6.32 42.52 -21.86
N LEU A 41 -6.04 41.88 -20.72
CA LEU A 41 -5.31 42.48 -19.61
C LEU A 41 -4.33 41.43 -19.04
N SER A 42 -3.08 41.56 -19.51
CA SER A 42 -1.89 41.14 -18.80
C SER A 42 -1.77 41.95 -17.51
N GLY A 43 -1.61 41.28 -16.37
CA GLY A 43 -1.32 41.97 -15.11
C GLY A 43 -1.39 41.09 -13.87
N GLY A 44 -0.22 40.74 -13.32
CA GLY A 44 -0.01 40.61 -11.88
C GLY A 44 -0.34 39.26 -11.26
N GLY A 45 0.70 38.48 -10.98
CA GLY A 45 0.64 37.40 -9.99
C GLY A 45 0.27 37.93 -8.60
N GLY A 46 -0.53 37.15 -7.88
CA GLY A 46 -0.91 37.42 -6.50
C GLY A 46 -2.03 36.50 -6.04
N LEU A 47 -1.68 35.53 -5.19
CA LEU A 47 -2.59 34.72 -4.35
C LEU A 47 -3.56 33.77 -5.06
N ALA A 48 -3.02 32.77 -5.78
CA ALA A 48 -3.65 31.46 -5.85
C ALA A 48 -3.01 30.53 -4.79
N ALA A 49 -3.08 30.93 -3.53
CA ALA A 49 -2.65 30.15 -2.38
C ALA A 49 -3.82 30.05 -1.40
N MET A 50 -4.67 29.02 -1.60
CA MET A 50 -5.77 28.50 -0.77
C MET A 50 -6.86 27.99 -1.73
N ARG A 51 -7.27 26.72 -1.76
CA ARG A 51 -7.31 25.66 -0.76
C ARG A 51 -7.20 24.33 -1.51
N SER A 52 -6.30 23.43 -1.10
CA SER A 52 -6.61 22.02 -1.25
C SER A 52 -7.69 21.75 -0.22
N ALA A 53 -8.96 21.76 -0.65
CA ALA A 53 -10.04 21.32 0.21
C ALA A 53 -9.80 19.83 0.45
N ARG A 54 -9.23 19.49 1.61
CA ARG A 54 -9.09 18.10 2.02
C ARG A 54 -10.49 17.51 2.03
N ALA A 55 -10.73 16.53 1.18
CA ALA A 55 -12.03 15.88 1.10
C ALA A 55 -12.31 15.26 2.48
N VAL A 56 -13.30 15.80 3.19
CA VAL A 56 -13.75 15.26 4.47
C VAL A 56 -14.71 14.12 4.17
N LYS A 57 -14.48 12.97 4.77
CA LYS A 57 -15.38 11.81 4.67
C LYS A 57 -16.61 12.11 5.54
N GLU A 58 -17.81 12.06 4.96
CA GLU A 58 -19.05 12.34 5.71
C GLU A 58 -19.56 11.11 6.44
N THR A 59 -19.50 9.93 5.80
CA THR A 59 -19.90 8.64 6.38
C THR A 59 -19.00 7.53 5.85
N THR A 60 -18.80 6.47 6.64
CA THR A 60 -18.14 5.23 6.22
C THR A 60 -19.09 4.31 5.44
N GLY A 61 -20.40 4.51 5.54
CA GLY A 61 -21.40 3.59 4.96
C GLY A 61 -21.53 2.25 5.70
N ILE A 62 -20.83 2.07 6.82
CA ILE A 62 -20.87 0.88 7.67
C ILE A 62 -21.52 1.26 9.00
N VAL A 63 -22.47 0.45 9.47
CA VAL A 63 -23.16 0.71 10.74
C VAL A 63 -22.21 0.44 11.91
N GLY A 64 -22.08 1.41 12.81
CA GLY A 64 -21.25 1.28 14.02
C GLY A 64 -19.78 1.66 13.82
N LEU A 65 -19.38 2.07 12.61
CA LEU A 65 -18.03 2.56 12.32
C LEU A 65 -18.08 4.07 12.03
N ASP A 66 -17.75 4.86 13.05
CA ASP A 66 -17.74 6.33 12.95
C ASP A 66 -16.53 6.84 12.16
N VAL A 67 -16.71 7.95 11.45
CA VAL A 67 -15.61 8.60 10.70
C VAL A 67 -14.60 9.20 11.67
N VAL A 68 -13.33 8.85 11.49
CA VAL A 68 -12.25 9.39 12.31
C VAL A 68 -11.58 10.57 11.61
N PRO A 69 -11.63 11.80 12.17
CA PRO A 69 -10.86 12.92 11.64
C PRO A 69 -9.37 12.66 11.83
N GLU A 70 -8.54 13.08 10.88
CA GLU A 70 -7.07 12.86 10.91
C GLU A 70 -6.66 11.38 11.07
N ALA A 71 -7.40 10.45 10.45
CA ALA A 71 -7.15 9.00 10.50
C ALA A 71 -5.68 8.60 10.25
N ARG A 72 -4.98 9.30 9.36
CA ARG A 72 -3.56 9.08 9.07
C ARG A 72 -2.67 9.19 10.31
N ASP A 73 -2.81 10.26 11.09
CA ASP A 73 -1.95 10.50 12.24
C ASP A 73 -2.24 9.50 13.35
N VAL A 74 -3.51 9.11 13.50
CA VAL A 74 -3.95 8.04 14.40
C VAL A 74 -3.32 6.71 14.02
N LEU A 75 -3.37 6.34 12.74
CA LEU A 75 -2.74 5.11 12.21
C LEU A 75 -1.23 5.09 12.44
N ILE A 76 -0.52 6.19 12.17
CA ILE A 76 0.92 6.30 12.42
C ILE A 76 1.21 6.08 13.91
N GLY A 77 0.42 6.70 14.80
CA GLY A 77 0.54 6.54 16.25
C GLY A 77 0.23 5.13 16.74
N LEU A 78 -0.75 4.44 16.15
CA LEU A 78 -1.06 3.05 16.44
C LEU A 78 0.05 2.11 15.99
N TYR A 79 0.47 2.17 14.73
CA TYR A 79 1.53 1.30 14.21
C TYR A 79 2.87 1.51 14.91
N THR A 80 3.22 2.74 15.28
CA THR A 80 4.44 3.00 16.07
C THR A 80 4.35 2.36 17.45
N ARG A 81 3.17 2.37 18.09
CA ARG A 81 2.94 1.64 19.34
C ARG A 81 3.03 0.13 19.14
N THR A 82 2.40 -0.41 18.09
CA THR A 82 2.45 -1.84 17.75
C THR A 82 3.89 -2.33 17.58
N LEU A 83 4.72 -1.57 16.83
CA LEU A 83 6.13 -1.89 16.65
C LEU A 83 6.96 -1.83 17.94
N LYS A 84 6.52 -1.06 18.94
CA LYS A 84 7.19 -0.99 20.24
C LYS A 84 6.78 -2.16 21.13
N GLU A 85 5.49 -2.47 21.21
CA GLU A 85 4.98 -3.55 22.08
C GLU A 85 5.41 -4.93 21.56
N ILE A 86 5.48 -5.13 20.24
CA ILE A 86 5.92 -6.41 19.65
C ILE A 86 7.39 -6.75 19.96
N GLU A 87 8.20 -5.79 20.41
CA GLU A 87 9.60 -6.06 20.80
C GLU A 87 9.72 -7.05 21.96
N ALA A 88 8.68 -7.15 22.80
CA ALA A 88 8.59 -8.08 23.93
C ALA A 88 8.47 -9.55 23.49
N VAL A 89 7.94 -9.84 22.30
CA VAL A 89 7.82 -11.20 21.76
C VAL A 89 9.17 -11.69 21.22
N PRO A 90 9.58 -12.96 21.36
CA PRO A 90 10.87 -13.42 20.85
C PRO A 90 11.02 -13.26 19.32
N LYS A 91 12.23 -12.91 18.86
CA LYS A 91 12.53 -12.55 17.45
C LYS A 91 12.32 -13.68 16.43
N ASP A 92 12.44 -14.92 16.87
CA ASP A 92 12.37 -16.06 15.95
C ASP A 92 10.93 -16.51 15.66
N GLU A 93 9.97 -16.01 16.45
CA GLU A 93 8.57 -16.39 16.32
C GLU A 93 7.95 -15.90 15.01
N GLY A 94 7.17 -16.78 14.39
CA GLY A 94 6.46 -16.48 13.14
C GLY A 94 5.48 -15.31 13.30
N TYR A 95 4.82 -15.23 14.46
CA TYR A 95 3.91 -14.14 14.80
C TYR A 95 4.62 -12.78 14.76
N ARG A 96 5.76 -12.63 15.44
CA ARG A 96 6.53 -11.38 15.45
C ARG A 96 6.98 -10.98 14.04
N LYS A 97 7.48 -11.94 13.24
CA LYS A 97 7.90 -11.68 11.85
C LYS A 97 6.74 -11.18 10.98
N ALA A 98 5.55 -11.78 11.13
CA ALA A 98 4.37 -11.36 10.40
C ALA A 98 3.92 -9.95 10.80
N VAL A 99 3.76 -9.69 12.11
CA VAL A 99 3.33 -8.40 12.65
C VAL A 99 4.29 -7.28 12.26
N GLU A 100 5.60 -7.48 12.39
CA GLU A 100 6.58 -6.48 11.96
C GLU A 100 6.52 -6.22 10.45
N SER A 101 6.32 -7.25 9.62
CA SER A 101 6.29 -7.12 8.17
C SER A 101 5.12 -6.26 7.68
N PHE A 102 3.88 -6.62 8.05
CA PHE A 102 2.72 -5.85 7.59
C PHE A 102 2.66 -4.48 8.27
N THR A 103 2.99 -4.37 9.56
CA THR A 103 2.93 -3.08 10.27
C THR A 103 3.90 -2.07 9.67
N ARG A 104 5.12 -2.49 9.30
CA ARG A 104 6.08 -1.59 8.62
C ARG A 104 5.59 -1.17 7.25
N TYR A 105 5.03 -2.10 6.47
CA TYR A 105 4.47 -1.80 5.16
C TYR A 105 3.31 -0.80 5.24
N ARG A 106 2.36 -1.01 6.16
CA ARG A 106 1.23 -0.10 6.37
C ARG A 106 1.68 1.27 6.88
N LEU A 107 2.65 1.30 7.80
CA LEU A 107 3.25 2.53 8.32
C LEU A 107 3.93 3.33 7.21
N GLN A 108 4.70 2.67 6.33
CA GLN A 108 5.37 3.33 5.21
C GLN A 108 4.35 4.01 4.29
N ILE A 109 3.26 3.34 3.93
CA ILE A 109 2.22 3.93 3.08
C ILE A 109 1.57 5.14 3.77
N CYS A 110 1.26 5.03 5.06
CA CYS A 110 0.68 6.14 5.82
C CYS A 110 1.63 7.35 5.92
N GLN A 111 2.95 7.13 5.88
CA GLN A 111 3.93 8.21 5.85
C GLN A 111 4.07 8.85 4.47
N GLU A 112 4.04 8.04 3.41
CA GLU A 112 4.19 8.48 2.01
C GLU A 112 2.97 9.26 1.48
N GLU A 113 1.76 8.83 1.82
CA GLU A 113 0.52 9.43 1.33
C GLU A 113 -0.14 10.32 2.40
N GLU A 114 -0.65 11.48 1.97
CA GLU A 114 -1.36 12.43 2.85
C GLU A 114 -2.90 12.30 2.73
N ASP A 115 -3.38 11.83 1.58
CA ASP A 115 -4.80 11.67 1.28
C ASP A 115 -5.29 10.26 1.64
N TRP A 116 -6.38 10.17 2.41
CA TRP A 116 -6.96 8.91 2.88
C TRP A 116 -7.40 8.01 1.72
N LYS A 117 -7.88 8.59 0.61
CA LYS A 117 -8.27 7.81 -0.58
C LYS A 117 -7.10 7.05 -1.18
N ARG A 118 -5.95 7.71 -1.29
CA ARG A 118 -4.72 7.10 -1.85
C ARG A 118 -4.16 6.04 -0.91
N ILE A 119 -4.32 6.23 0.40
CA ILE A 119 -4.00 5.23 1.42
C ILE A 119 -4.86 3.98 1.21
N GLU A 120 -6.19 4.13 1.12
CA GLU A 120 -7.14 3.01 0.87
C GLU A 120 -6.81 2.26 -0.43
N ASP A 121 -6.58 2.99 -1.53
CA ASP A 121 -6.26 2.42 -2.84
C ASP A 121 -4.93 1.63 -2.85
N ARG A 122 -3.89 2.15 -2.17
CA ARG A 122 -2.57 1.50 -2.12
C ARG A 122 -2.54 0.30 -1.18
N LEU A 123 -3.27 0.36 -0.06
CA LEU A 123 -3.34 -0.74 0.90
C LEU A 123 -4.25 -1.86 0.41
N GLY A 124 -5.37 -1.53 -0.24
CA GLY A 124 -6.34 -2.51 -0.72
C GLY A 124 -6.97 -3.34 0.41
N CYS A 125 -7.04 -2.80 1.64
CA CYS A 125 -7.51 -3.49 2.84
C CYS A 125 -8.79 -2.85 3.44
N GLY A 126 -9.65 -2.27 2.60
CA GLY A 126 -10.87 -1.60 3.07
C GLY A 126 -10.65 -0.13 3.44
N GLN A 127 -11.51 0.39 4.31
CA GLN A 127 -11.49 1.80 4.71
C GLN A 127 -10.44 2.09 5.80
N VAL A 128 -9.98 3.34 5.90
CA VAL A 128 -9.01 3.73 6.94
C VAL A 128 -9.53 3.53 8.36
N GLU A 129 -10.84 3.63 8.58
CA GLU A 129 -11.47 3.40 9.88
C GLU A 129 -11.40 1.91 10.29
N GLU A 130 -11.58 0.98 9.36
CA GLU A 130 -11.43 -0.46 9.61
C GLU A 130 -9.98 -0.80 9.98
N LEU A 131 -9.00 -0.15 9.32
CA LEU A 131 -7.59 -0.32 9.65
C LEU A 131 -7.23 0.19 11.04
N ILE A 132 -7.93 1.21 11.55
CA ILE A 132 -7.74 1.72 12.90
C ILE A 132 -8.22 0.68 13.91
N GLU A 133 -9.43 0.12 13.71
CA GLU A 133 -9.97 -0.93 14.57
C GLU A 133 -9.06 -2.18 14.57
N GLU A 134 -8.59 -2.60 13.39
CA GLU A 134 -7.64 -3.72 13.26
C GLU A 134 -6.33 -3.45 14.02
N ALA A 135 -5.77 -2.24 13.92
CA ALA A 135 -4.55 -1.88 14.63
C ALA A 135 -4.74 -1.81 16.16
N GLU A 136 -5.90 -1.37 16.64
CA GLU A 136 -6.25 -1.41 18.07
C GLU A 136 -6.43 -2.82 18.59
N ASP A 137 -7.06 -3.69 17.81
CA ASP A 137 -7.24 -5.09 18.16
C ASP A 137 -5.93 -5.86 18.14
N GLU A 138 -5.02 -5.56 17.21
CA GLU A 138 -3.67 -6.11 17.20
C GLU A 138 -2.89 -5.69 18.47
N LEU A 139 -3.01 -4.45 18.93
CA LEU A 139 -2.40 -4.02 20.19
C LEU A 139 -2.96 -4.79 21.40
N LYS A 140 -4.27 -5.02 21.45
CA LYS A 140 -4.90 -5.83 22.50
C LYS A 140 -4.42 -7.28 22.42
N LEU A 141 -4.28 -7.82 21.20
CA LEU A 141 -3.80 -9.17 20.97
C LEU A 141 -2.36 -9.34 21.42
N ILE A 142 -1.46 -8.40 21.08
CA ILE A 142 -0.06 -8.42 21.55
C ILE A 142 -0.01 -8.48 23.08
N GLY A 143 -0.83 -7.69 23.78
CA GLY A 143 -0.92 -7.75 25.24
C GLY A 143 -1.28 -9.14 25.78
N LYS A 144 -2.24 -9.82 25.14
CA LYS A 144 -2.62 -11.21 25.49
C LYS A 144 -1.55 -12.22 25.11
N MET A 145 -0.91 -12.06 23.96
CA MET A 145 0.17 -12.95 23.50
C MET A 145 1.35 -12.90 24.47
N ILE A 146 1.70 -11.71 24.98
CA ILE A 146 2.75 -11.55 25.99
C ILE A 146 2.39 -12.27 27.30
N GLU A 147 1.13 -12.18 27.74
CA GLU A 147 0.65 -12.84 28.96
C GLU A 147 0.61 -14.36 28.81
N TRP A 148 0.13 -14.85 27.66
CA TRP A 148 -0.13 -16.28 27.45
C TRP A 148 1.11 -17.06 27.04
N ASP A 149 2.12 -16.40 26.49
CA ASP A 149 3.37 -17.02 26.06
C ASP A 149 3.12 -18.35 25.31
N PRO A 150 2.44 -18.31 24.15
CA PRO A 150 2.14 -19.53 23.40
C PRO A 150 3.35 -20.03 22.59
N TRP A 151 4.53 -19.44 22.77
CA TRP A 151 5.72 -19.78 21.98
C TRP A 151 6.49 -20.94 22.61
N GLY A 152 7.31 -21.59 21.79
CA GLY A 152 8.01 -22.82 22.17
C GLY A 152 7.21 -24.07 21.82
N VAL A 153 7.77 -24.87 20.92
CA VAL A 153 7.25 -26.19 20.55
C VAL A 153 8.14 -27.23 21.21
N PRO A 154 7.61 -28.15 22.03
CA PRO A 154 8.39 -29.25 22.60
C PRO A 154 9.05 -30.11 21.51
N ASP A 155 10.24 -30.64 21.78
CA ASP A 155 10.98 -31.47 20.82
C ASP A 155 10.22 -32.76 20.43
N ASP A 156 9.33 -33.24 21.30
CA ASP A 156 8.48 -34.40 21.14
C ASP A 156 7.09 -34.08 20.57
N TYR A 157 6.85 -32.84 20.13
CA TYR A 157 5.57 -32.44 19.55
C TYR A 157 5.40 -32.99 18.13
N GLU A 158 4.49 -33.95 17.99
CA GLU A 158 4.06 -34.46 16.69
C GLU A 158 2.79 -33.75 16.22
N CYS A 159 2.89 -32.99 15.13
CA CYS A 159 1.74 -32.41 14.45
C CYS A 159 1.27 -33.36 13.35
N GLU A 160 0.24 -34.14 13.62
CA GLU A 160 -0.43 -34.93 12.58
C GLU A 160 -1.19 -34.00 11.63
N VAL A 161 -0.56 -33.65 10.51
CA VAL A 161 -1.23 -32.89 9.45
C VAL A 161 -2.14 -33.84 8.66
N VAL A 162 -3.30 -34.14 9.24
CA VAL A 162 -4.35 -34.92 8.58
C VAL A 162 -4.89 -34.12 7.41
N HIS A 163 -4.48 -34.52 6.21
CA HIS A 163 -5.12 -34.04 5.00
C HIS A 163 -6.37 -34.90 4.82
N ASP A 164 -7.54 -34.34 5.12
CA ASP A 164 -8.81 -34.98 4.78
C ASP A 164 -8.94 -35.06 3.25
N LYS A 165 -8.36 -36.13 2.71
CA LYS A 165 -8.71 -36.72 1.43
C LYS A 165 -9.21 -38.09 1.82
N TYR A 166 -10.51 -38.32 1.72
CA TYR A 166 -11.10 -39.65 1.78
C TYR A 166 -10.09 -40.71 1.27
N PHE A 167 -9.64 -41.61 2.16
CA PHE A 167 -8.75 -42.77 1.96
C PHE A 167 -7.31 -42.69 2.53
N VAL A 168 -7.05 -43.54 3.52
CA VAL A 168 -5.76 -43.76 4.19
C VAL A 168 -4.86 -44.60 3.28
N VAL A 169 -3.64 -44.14 3.01
CA VAL A 169 -2.56 -45.02 2.54
C VAL A 169 -1.44 -44.97 3.57
N THR A 170 -1.40 -45.99 4.43
CA THR A 170 -0.24 -46.26 5.26
C THR A 170 0.92 -46.70 4.36
N LYS A 171 2.04 -45.99 4.37
CA LYS A 171 3.32 -46.56 3.93
C LYS A 171 4.22 -46.77 5.14
N SER A 172 4.38 -48.04 5.50
CA SER A 172 5.41 -48.56 6.39
C SER A 172 6.79 -48.39 5.76
N SER A 173 7.75 -47.85 6.52
CA SER A 173 9.16 -47.74 6.16
C SER A 173 9.81 -49.11 5.86
N SER A 174 10.76 -49.10 4.91
CA SER A 174 11.97 -49.93 4.93
C SER A 174 13.17 -49.02 4.73
#